data_AF-A0A0G1TNL0-F1
#
_entry.id   AF-A0A0G1TNL0-F1
#
_cell.length_a   1.000
_cell.length_b   1.000
_cell.length_c   1.000
_cell.angle_alpha   90.00
_cell.angle_beta   90.00
_cell.angle_gamma   90.00
#
_symmetry.space_group_name_H-M   'P 1'
#
loop_
_entity.id
_entity.type
_entity.pdbx_description
1 polymer ?
#
loop_
_entity_poly.entity_id
_entity_poly.type
_entity_poly.pdbx_seq_one_letter_code
_entity_poly.pdbx_strand_id
1 'polypeptide(L)'
;MTANGTFIINGIERCVVNQLVRSPGIYFTGQVDPTTGRTLYVAEIRPMHGSWLEFTVTRNDCLMVRIDRRRKFVATTFLRAIGLSDTEEIIKTFVDSKDGPDRKFIEATIAKDQTTTQVEATLELYRKLRPGEPVVLDNAQELLRTMFFDYRRYSLERVGRYKMNKKLGVGVPNTKENCRCDQRISCRTPEARTIRPRKDESGRSCSS
;
A
#
# COMPACT_ATOMS: atom_id res chain seq x y z
N MET A 1 -8.89 33.69 20.06
CA MET A 1 -8.24 32.97 21.16
C MET A 1 -8.02 33.98 22.27
N THR A 2 -8.49 33.71 23.48
CA THR A 2 -8.25 34.54 24.67
C THR A 2 -6.79 34.40 25.11
N ALA A 3 -6.35 35.24 26.05
CA ALA A 3 -5.03 35.10 26.67
C ALA A 3 -4.83 33.72 27.35
N ASN A 4 -5.93 33.07 27.74
CA ASN A 4 -5.94 31.75 28.37
C ASN A 4 -5.99 30.59 27.37
N GLY A 5 -5.95 30.86 26.06
CA GLY A 5 -6.04 29.81 25.04
C GLY A 5 -7.45 29.27 24.82
N THR A 6 -8.49 29.92 25.33
CA THR A 6 -9.90 29.56 25.12
C THR A 6 -10.51 30.33 23.93
N PHE A 7 -11.62 29.82 23.41
CA PHE A 7 -12.40 30.39 22.31
C PHE A 7 -13.84 30.57 22.75
N ILE A 8 -14.42 31.75 22.49
CA ILE A 8 -15.85 31.99 22.78
C ILE A 8 -16.64 31.59 21.52
N ILE A 9 -17.47 30.54 21.63
CA ILE A 9 -18.32 30.04 20.54
C ILE A 9 -19.76 30.04 21.05
N ASN A 10 -20.62 30.86 20.44
CA ASN A 10 -22.01 31.10 20.87
C ASN A 10 -22.12 31.55 22.35
N GLY A 11 -21.22 32.43 22.80
CA GLY A 11 -21.23 32.96 24.18
C GLY A 11 -20.67 32.01 25.25
N ILE A 12 -20.20 30.81 24.87
CA ILE A 12 -19.62 29.84 25.79
C ILE A 12 -18.12 29.69 25.49
N GLU A 13 -17.30 29.67 26.54
CA GLU A 13 -15.87 29.37 26.43
C GLU A 13 -15.64 27.88 26.14
N ARG A 14 -14.82 27.62 25.12
CA ARG A 14 -14.41 26.28 24.70
C ARG A 14 -12.89 26.25 24.53
N CYS A 15 -12.29 25.10 24.77
CA CYS A 15 -10.89 24.84 24.46
C CYS A 15 -10.78 23.90 23.27
N VAL A 16 -9.71 24.04 22.49
CA VAL A 16 -9.39 23.10 21.40
C VAL A 16 -8.41 22.08 21.96
N VAL A 17 -8.82 20.81 21.97
CA VAL A 17 -7.94 19.71 22.39
C VAL A 17 -7.15 19.23 21.18
N ASN A 18 -5.84 19.06 21.35
CA ASN A 18 -5.01 18.53 20.28
C ASN A 18 -5.25 17.02 20.12
N GLN A 19 -5.56 16.59 18.90
CA GLN A 19 -5.79 15.18 18.60
C GLN A 19 -4.48 14.51 18.16
N LEU A 20 -4.08 13.46 18.87
CA LEU A 20 -2.97 12.62 18.44
C LEU A 20 -3.46 11.57 17.44
N VAL A 21 -3.21 11.81 16.15
CA VAL A 21 -3.52 10.86 15.07
C VAL A 21 -2.25 10.22 14.51
N ARG A 22 -2.38 9.01 13.96
CA ARG A 22 -1.27 8.38 13.26
C ARG A 22 -0.95 9.16 11.99
N SER A 23 0.32 9.49 11.81
CA SER A 23 0.82 10.14 10.59
C SER A 23 0.54 9.31 9.32
N PRO A 24 0.35 9.95 8.16
CA PRO A 24 0.26 9.24 6.88
C PRO A 24 1.58 8.53 6.55
N GLY A 25 1.52 7.47 5.76
CA GLY A 25 2.69 6.71 5.29
C GLY A 25 2.50 5.19 5.32
N ILE A 26 3.62 4.48 5.21
CA ILE A 26 3.66 3.01 5.21
C ILE A 26 3.98 2.47 6.59
N TYR A 27 3.26 1.42 6.99
CA TYR A 27 3.44 0.66 8.21
C TYR A 27 3.60 -0.82 7.89
N PHE A 28 4.55 -1.47 8.55
CA PHE A 28 4.74 -2.91 8.49
C PHE A 28 4.52 -3.46 9.90
N THR A 29 3.63 -4.44 10.02
CA THR A 29 3.36 -5.14 11.27
C THR A 29 3.52 -6.63 11.04
N GLY A 30 4.09 -7.33 12.02
CA GLY A 30 4.18 -8.79 12.03
C GLY A 30 3.44 -9.31 13.24
N GLN A 31 2.52 -10.24 13.04
CA GLN A 31 1.84 -10.93 14.13
C GLN A 31 2.12 -12.43 14.03
N VAL A 32 2.53 -13.03 15.14
CA VAL A 32 2.71 -14.48 15.23
C VAL A 32 1.34 -15.12 15.32
N ASP A 33 1.01 -15.98 14.36
CA ASP A 33 -0.21 -16.77 14.39
C ASP A 33 -0.10 -17.85 15.47
N PRO A 34 -1.00 -17.90 16.48
CA PRO A 34 -0.94 -18.88 17.56
C PRO A 34 -1.00 -20.33 17.09
N THR A 35 -1.65 -20.58 15.96
CA THR A 35 -1.90 -21.96 15.49
C THR A 35 -0.72 -22.52 14.72
N THR A 36 -0.01 -21.69 13.95
CA THR A 36 1.11 -22.15 13.11
C THR A 36 2.48 -21.77 13.64
N GLY A 37 2.56 -20.86 14.60
CA GLY A 37 3.81 -20.27 15.06
C GLY A 37 4.51 -19.41 13.99
N ARG A 38 3.88 -19.17 12.83
CA ARG A 38 4.45 -18.35 11.75
C ARG A 38 4.12 -16.89 11.96
N THR A 39 5.05 -16.01 11.60
CA THR A 39 4.81 -14.56 11.61
C THR A 39 4.11 -14.16 10.32
N LEU A 40 2.86 -13.71 10.43
CA LEU A 40 2.09 -13.13 9.34
C LEU A 40 2.38 -11.63 9.26
N TYR A 41 2.85 -11.20 8.09
CA TYR A 41 3.17 -9.80 7.85
C TYR A 41 1.97 -9.08 7.21
N VAL A 42 1.77 -7.85 7.65
CA VAL A 42 0.79 -6.91 7.11
C VAL A 42 1.52 -5.62 6.77
N ALA A 43 1.29 -5.11 5.57
CA ALA A 43 1.75 -3.81 5.14
C ALA A 43 0.53 -2.89 4.93
N GLU A 44 0.48 -1.77 5.63
CA GLU A 44 -0.61 -0.79 5.51
C GLU A 44 -0.07 0.51 4.92
N ILE A 45 -0.72 1.01 3.87
CA ILE A 45 -0.48 2.32 3.29
C ILE A 45 -1.65 3.22 3.70
N ARG A 46 -1.35 4.21 4.54
CA ARG A 46 -2.33 5.15 5.07
C ARG A 46 -2.10 6.52 4.44
N PRO A 47 -2.88 6.91 3.43
CA PRO A 47 -2.80 8.26 2.89
C PRO A 47 -3.38 9.26 3.88
N MET A 48 -3.09 10.55 3.66
CA MET A 48 -3.76 11.63 4.39
C MET A 48 -5.18 11.81 3.87
N HIS A 49 -5.34 11.73 2.54
CA HIS A 49 -6.61 11.78 1.84
C HIS A 49 -6.70 10.61 0.87
N GLY A 50 -7.81 9.88 0.87
CA GLY A 50 -8.06 8.78 -0.08
C GLY A 50 -8.16 7.41 0.58
N SER A 51 -8.12 6.38 -0.25
CA SER A 51 -8.39 5.00 0.17
C SER A 51 -7.19 4.32 0.82
N TRP A 52 -7.43 3.56 1.89
CA TRP A 52 -6.37 2.82 2.56
C TRP A 52 -6.09 1.51 1.83
N LEU A 53 -4.81 1.19 1.65
CA LEU A 53 -4.36 -0.08 1.07
C LEU A 53 -3.72 -0.93 2.15
N GLU A 54 -4.18 -2.17 2.27
CA GLU A 54 -3.61 -3.13 3.19
C GLU A 54 -3.25 -4.41 2.44
N PHE A 55 -2.00 -4.82 2.57
CA PHE A 55 -1.46 -6.06 2.04
C PHE A 55 -1.28 -7.02 3.21
N THR A 56 -1.78 -8.24 3.09
CA THR A 56 -1.68 -9.27 4.12
C THR A 56 -1.11 -10.54 3.52
N VAL A 57 -0.10 -11.10 4.18
CA VAL A 57 0.36 -12.47 3.90
C VAL A 57 -0.52 -13.44 4.67
N THR A 58 -1.11 -14.39 3.97
CA THR A 58 -1.92 -15.45 4.59
C THR A 58 -1.06 -16.68 4.93
N ARG A 59 -1.61 -17.61 5.72
CA ARG A 59 -0.95 -18.87 6.11
C ARG A 59 -0.47 -19.71 4.92
N ASN A 60 -1.15 -19.60 3.77
CA ASN A 60 -0.84 -20.37 2.56
C ASN A 60 0.17 -19.65 1.66
N ASP A 61 0.94 -18.71 2.21
CA ASP A 61 1.91 -17.89 1.46
C ASP A 61 1.26 -17.07 0.32
N CYS A 62 -0.04 -16.75 0.43
CA CYS A 62 -0.73 -15.93 -0.58
C CYS A 62 -0.84 -14.47 -0.14
N LEU A 63 -0.56 -13.56 -1.07
CA LEU A 63 -0.68 -12.12 -0.90
C LEU A 63 -2.12 -11.67 -1.19
N MET A 64 -2.74 -11.09 -0.18
CA MET A 64 -4.09 -10.54 -0.28
C MET A 64 -4.05 -9.03 -0.10
N VAL A 65 -4.89 -8.33 -0.87
CA VAL A 65 -5.07 -6.89 -0.80
C VAL A 65 -6.46 -6.58 -0.26
N ARG A 66 -6.55 -5.50 0.51
CA ARG A 66 -7.80 -4.92 0.99
C ARG A 66 -7.76 -3.42 0.78
N ILE A 67 -8.80 -2.89 0.14
CA ILE A 67 -9.02 -1.44 -0.05
C ILE A 67 -10.10 -0.99 0.94
N ASP A 68 -9.88 0.09 1.67
CA ASP A 68 -10.86 0.72 2.59
C ASP A 68 -11.55 -0.25 3.56
N ARG A 69 -10.81 -1.24 4.04
CA ARG A 69 -11.30 -2.29 4.92
C ARG A 69 -12.45 -3.14 4.34
N ARG A 70 -12.66 -3.12 3.02
CA ARG A 70 -13.64 -3.96 2.30
C ARG A 70 -13.19 -5.42 2.18
N ARG A 71 -13.77 -6.20 1.27
CA ARG A 71 -13.44 -7.62 1.09
C ARG A 71 -12.00 -7.80 0.61
N LYS A 72 -11.33 -8.84 1.09
CA LYS A 72 -9.98 -9.22 0.63
C LYS A 72 -10.05 -9.78 -0.79
N PHE A 73 -9.05 -9.44 -1.61
CA PHE A 73 -8.87 -9.98 -2.94
C PHE A 73 -7.39 -10.27 -3.19
N VAL A 74 -7.11 -10.98 -4.28
CA VAL A 74 -5.76 -11.45 -4.59
C VAL A 74 -4.91 -10.25 -5.05
N ALA A 75 -3.65 -10.19 -4.62
CA ALA A 75 -2.77 -9.08 -4.97
C ALA A 75 -2.46 -9.00 -6.47
N THR A 76 -2.42 -10.13 -7.18
CA THR A 76 -2.20 -10.16 -8.63
C THR A 76 -3.37 -9.54 -9.39
N THR A 77 -4.61 -9.74 -8.97
CA THR A 77 -5.78 -9.05 -9.53
C THR A 77 -5.64 -7.53 -9.42
N PHE A 78 -5.11 -7.03 -8.29
CA PHE A 78 -4.81 -5.60 -8.13
C PHE A 78 -3.74 -5.12 -9.13
N LEU A 79 -2.65 -5.87 -9.26
CA LEU A 79 -1.54 -5.53 -10.15
C LEU A 79 -1.97 -5.53 -11.62
N ARG A 80 -2.80 -6.50 -12.02
CA ARG A 80 -3.41 -6.55 -13.36
C ARG A 80 -4.29 -5.34 -13.61
N ALA A 81 -5.14 -4.96 -12.65
CA ALA A 81 -6.01 -3.78 -12.79
C ALA A 81 -5.19 -2.48 -12.94
N ILE A 82 -4.03 -2.37 -12.28
CA ILE A 82 -3.13 -1.21 -12.40
C ILE A 82 -2.40 -1.15 -13.75
N GLY A 83 -2.29 -2.26 -14.49
CA GLY A 83 -1.71 -2.28 -15.84
C GLY A 83 -0.58 -3.27 -16.07
N LEU A 84 -0.29 -4.15 -15.10
CA LEU A 84 0.61 -5.30 -15.33
C LEU A 84 -0.25 -6.49 -15.79
N SER A 85 -0.61 -6.53 -17.08
CA SER A 85 -1.48 -7.58 -17.62
C SER A 85 -0.82 -8.95 -17.64
N ASP A 86 0.49 -8.99 -17.86
CA ASP A 86 1.18 -10.23 -18.19
C ASP A 86 1.75 -10.87 -16.94
N THR A 87 1.42 -12.16 -16.75
CA THR A 87 1.88 -12.93 -15.58
C THR A 87 3.41 -12.98 -15.52
N GLU A 88 4.07 -13.08 -16.67
CA GLU A 88 5.53 -13.06 -16.74
C GLU A 88 6.12 -11.72 -16.32
N GLU A 89 5.49 -10.60 -16.69
CA GLU A 89 5.95 -9.27 -16.30
C GLU A 89 5.80 -9.07 -14.80
N ILE A 90 4.70 -9.55 -14.21
CA ILE A 90 4.52 -9.54 -12.75
C ILE A 90 5.67 -10.31 -12.09
N ILE A 91 5.97 -11.54 -12.55
CA ILE A 91 7.06 -12.34 -11.97
C ILE A 91 8.41 -11.62 -12.14
N LYS A 92 8.71 -11.09 -13.33
CA LYS A 92 9.97 -10.36 -13.59
C LYS A 92 10.11 -9.10 -12.73
N THR A 93 9.01 -8.43 -12.41
CA THR A 93 9.02 -7.19 -11.63
C THR A 93 9.33 -7.42 -10.14
N PHE A 94 8.89 -8.57 -9.60
CA PHE A 94 9.02 -8.87 -8.16
C PHE A 94 10.14 -9.88 -7.83
N VAL A 95 10.68 -10.58 -8.83
CA VAL A 95 11.68 -11.63 -8.63
C VAL A 95 12.99 -11.24 -9.30
N ASP A 96 13.89 -10.61 -8.54
CA ASP A 96 15.26 -10.31 -8.98
C ASP A 96 16.17 -11.57 -9.01
N SER A 97 15.80 -12.63 -8.29
CA SER A 97 16.58 -13.88 -8.13
C SER A 97 15.71 -15.12 -8.30
N LYS A 98 16.12 -16.10 -9.13
CA LYS A 98 15.30 -17.27 -9.50
C LYS A 98 14.79 -18.11 -8.31
N ASP A 99 15.50 -18.13 -7.18
CA ASP A 99 15.21 -18.98 -6.01
C ASP A 99 14.89 -18.22 -4.71
N GLY A 100 14.45 -16.96 -4.82
CA GLY A 100 14.08 -16.16 -3.65
C GLY A 100 12.76 -16.62 -2.99
N PRO A 101 12.60 -16.45 -1.66
CA PRO A 101 11.32 -16.71 -0.98
C PRO A 101 10.17 -15.87 -1.57
N ASP A 102 10.48 -14.71 -2.15
CA ASP A 102 9.55 -13.78 -2.81
C ASP A 102 8.79 -14.43 -3.98
N ARG A 103 9.48 -15.31 -4.74
CA ARG A 103 8.88 -16.03 -5.87
C ARG A 103 7.75 -16.95 -5.43
N LYS A 104 7.94 -17.64 -4.30
CA LYS A 104 6.95 -18.56 -3.74
C LYS A 104 5.64 -17.84 -3.39
N PHE A 105 5.72 -16.63 -2.84
CA PHE A 105 4.53 -15.84 -2.50
C PHE A 105 3.77 -15.43 -3.76
N ILE A 106 4.47 -14.98 -4.80
CA ILE A 106 3.85 -14.55 -6.06
C ILE A 106 3.23 -15.73 -6.80
N GLU A 107 3.91 -16.87 -6.91
CA GLU A 107 3.38 -18.08 -7.55
C GLU A 107 2.14 -18.62 -6.83
N ALA A 108 2.18 -18.69 -5.49
CA ALA A 108 1.01 -19.10 -4.69
C ALA A 108 -0.17 -18.11 -4.84
N THR A 109 0.12 -16.84 -5.11
CA THR A 109 -0.89 -15.80 -5.34
C THR A 109 -1.50 -15.93 -6.74
N ILE A 110 -0.67 -16.14 -7.77
CA ILE A 110 -1.12 -16.38 -9.16
C ILE A 110 -2.00 -17.64 -9.23
N ALA A 111 -1.64 -18.71 -8.53
CA ALA A 111 -2.43 -19.94 -8.50
C ALA A 111 -3.84 -19.76 -7.92
N LYS A 112 -4.07 -18.72 -7.11
CA LYS A 112 -5.39 -18.36 -6.56
C LYS A 112 -6.11 -17.27 -7.37
N ASP A 113 -5.41 -16.64 -8.31
CA ASP A 113 -5.99 -15.61 -9.16
C ASP A 113 -6.97 -16.24 -10.14
N GLN A 114 -8.17 -15.68 -10.23
CA GLN A 114 -9.19 -16.12 -11.18
C GLN A 114 -9.09 -15.34 -12.49
N THR A 115 -8.31 -14.26 -12.53
CA THR A 115 -8.26 -13.32 -13.64
C THR A 115 -7.01 -13.50 -14.48
N THR A 116 -7.19 -13.41 -15.80
CA THR A 116 -6.07 -13.47 -16.75
C THR A 116 -5.86 -12.11 -17.41
N THR A 117 -6.95 -11.39 -17.70
CA THR A 117 -6.91 -10.11 -18.43
C THR A 117 -7.06 -8.91 -17.49
N GLN A 118 -6.45 -7.77 -17.83
CA GLN A 118 -6.63 -6.50 -17.12
C GLN A 118 -8.10 -6.07 -17.00
N VAL A 119 -8.88 -6.29 -18.07
CA VAL A 119 -10.32 -5.97 -18.09
C VAL A 119 -11.06 -6.77 -17.03
N GLU A 120 -10.87 -8.09 -17.01
CA GLU A 120 -11.51 -8.99 -16.04
C GLU A 120 -11.12 -8.62 -14.61
N ALA A 121 -9.84 -8.33 -14.37
CA ALA A 121 -9.33 -7.90 -13.08
C ALA A 121 -9.98 -6.59 -12.60
N THR A 122 -10.17 -5.64 -13.52
CA THR A 122 -10.85 -4.37 -13.24
C THR A 122 -12.31 -4.58 -12.89
N LEU A 123 -13.02 -5.46 -13.62
CA LEU A 123 -14.42 -5.79 -13.35
C LEU A 123 -14.58 -6.56 -12.03
N GLU A 124 -13.68 -7.50 -11.73
CA GLU A 124 -13.70 -8.24 -10.46
C GLU A 124 -13.45 -7.31 -9.27
N LEU A 125 -12.50 -6.40 -9.41
CA LEU A 125 -12.21 -5.38 -8.40
C LEU A 125 -13.42 -4.47 -8.18
N TYR A 126 -14.09 -4.02 -9.25
CA TYR A 126 -15.30 -3.22 -9.17
C TYR A 126 -16.43 -3.94 -8.42
N ARG A 127 -16.67 -5.23 -8.74
CA ARG A 127 -17.67 -6.06 -8.05
C ARG A 127 -17.44 -6.15 -6.54
N LYS A 128 -16.18 -6.28 -6.13
CA LYS A 128 -15.79 -6.37 -4.71
C LYS A 128 -15.87 -5.03 -4.00
N LEU A 129 -15.57 -3.93 -4.71
CA LEU A 129 -15.68 -2.59 -4.16
C LEU A 129 -17.14 -2.19 -4.00
N ARG A 130 -18.01 -2.40 -4.99
CA ARG A 130 -19.42 -1.97 -4.95
C ARG A 130 -20.38 -3.14 -5.24
N PRO A 131 -20.76 -3.92 -4.20
CA PRO A 131 -21.75 -4.97 -4.38
C PRO A 131 -23.11 -4.33 -4.66
N GLY A 132 -23.66 -4.55 -5.85
CA GLY A 132 -25.02 -4.10 -6.23
C GLY A 132 -25.10 -3.13 -7.41
N GLU A 133 -23.98 -2.57 -7.86
CA GLU A 133 -23.97 -1.76 -9.09
C GLU A 133 -23.70 -2.63 -10.34
N PRO A 134 -24.31 -2.30 -11.49
CA PRO A 134 -24.02 -2.99 -12.74
C PRO A 134 -22.55 -2.79 -13.13
N VAL A 135 -21.94 -3.88 -13.60
CA VAL A 135 -20.50 -3.96 -13.82
C VAL A 135 -20.20 -3.52 -15.25
N VAL A 136 -19.93 -2.22 -15.42
CA VAL A 136 -19.55 -1.60 -16.70
C VAL A 136 -18.06 -1.27 -16.67
N LEU A 137 -17.37 -1.58 -17.77
CA LEU A 137 -15.91 -1.41 -17.89
C LEU A 137 -15.48 0.04 -17.67
N ASP A 138 -16.15 0.98 -18.31
CA ASP A 138 -15.79 2.40 -18.24
C ASP A 138 -15.92 2.94 -16.80
N ASN A 139 -17.02 2.59 -16.12
CA ASN A 139 -17.24 2.98 -14.73
C ASN A 139 -16.17 2.38 -13.80
N ALA A 140 -15.76 1.13 -14.07
CA ALA A 140 -14.75 0.45 -13.28
C ALA A 140 -13.36 1.07 -13.45
N GLN A 141 -12.99 1.43 -14.69
CA GLN A 141 -11.74 2.12 -14.98
C GLN A 141 -11.70 3.52 -14.37
N GLU A 142 -12.78 4.29 -14.51
CA GLU A 142 -12.88 5.63 -13.94
C GLU A 142 -12.83 5.59 -12.41
N LEU A 143 -13.47 4.60 -11.77
CA LEU A 143 -13.37 4.42 -10.33
C LEU A 143 -11.93 4.18 -9.88
N LEU A 144 -11.18 3.32 -10.56
CA LEU A 144 -9.79 3.05 -10.20
C LEU A 144 -8.91 4.27 -10.38
N ARG A 145 -9.13 5.00 -11.48
CA ARG A 145 -8.40 6.24 -11.76
C ARG A 145 -8.62 7.29 -10.70
N THR A 146 -9.88 7.50 -10.33
CA THR A 146 -10.26 8.46 -9.30
C THR A 146 -9.83 8.04 -7.90
N MET A 147 -9.72 6.74 -7.60
CA MET A 147 -9.26 6.26 -6.30
C MET A 147 -7.76 6.42 -6.08
N PHE A 148 -6.91 6.16 -7.09
CA PHE A 148 -5.46 6.06 -6.88
C PHE A 148 -4.62 7.09 -7.64
N PHE A 149 -5.08 7.53 -8.82
CA PHE A 149 -4.28 8.37 -9.72
C PHE A 149 -4.64 9.86 -9.63
N ASP A 150 -5.81 10.20 -9.12
CA ASP A 150 -6.23 11.58 -8.90
C ASP A 150 -5.64 12.19 -7.62
N TYR A 151 -4.75 13.16 -7.78
CA TYR A 151 -4.11 13.87 -6.67
C TYR A 151 -5.11 14.54 -5.70
N ARG A 152 -6.27 14.98 -6.21
CA ARG A 152 -7.32 15.61 -5.39
C ARG A 152 -8.00 14.60 -4.45
N ARG A 153 -8.03 13.33 -4.83
CA ARG A 153 -8.71 12.25 -4.09
C ARG A 153 -7.73 11.39 -3.30
N TYR A 154 -6.50 11.24 -3.79
CA TYR A 154 -5.44 10.47 -3.15
C TYR A 154 -4.17 11.29 -2.96
N SER A 155 -3.76 11.46 -1.69
CA SER A 155 -2.50 12.14 -1.35
C SER A 155 -1.88 11.58 -0.08
N LEU A 156 -0.60 11.21 -0.18
CA LEU A 156 0.28 10.89 0.96
C LEU A 156 0.86 12.15 1.63
N GLU A 157 0.76 13.31 0.98
CA GLU A 157 1.41 14.57 1.36
C GLU A 157 2.94 14.44 1.58
N ARG A 158 3.57 15.54 2.00
CA ARG A 158 5.02 15.60 2.24
C ARG A 158 5.47 14.60 3.31
N VAL A 159 4.72 14.49 4.40
CA VAL A 159 5.07 13.62 5.53
C VAL A 159 4.95 12.16 5.15
N GLY A 160 3.86 11.76 4.48
CA GLY A 160 3.65 10.38 4.07
C GLY A 160 4.67 9.95 3.01
N ARG A 161 4.97 10.82 2.03
CA ARG A 161 6.01 10.52 1.03
C ARG A 161 7.39 10.40 1.66
N TYR A 162 7.76 11.31 2.56
CA TYR A 162 9.02 11.23 3.30
C TYR A 162 9.14 9.90 4.08
N LYS A 163 8.09 9.50 4.80
CA LYS A 163 8.07 8.23 5.54
C LYS A 163 8.16 7.02 4.61
N MET A 164 7.45 7.05 3.47
CA MET A 164 7.49 6.00 2.46
C MET A 164 8.90 5.85 1.88
N ASN A 165 9.50 6.94 1.42
CA ASN A 165 10.86 6.97 0.89
C ASN A 165 11.87 6.45 1.92
N LYS A 166 11.76 6.88 3.18
CA LYS A 166 12.64 6.43 4.27
C LYS A 166 12.50 4.93 4.57
N LYS A 167 11.27 4.39 4.48
CA LYS A 167 11.00 2.97 4.76
C LYS A 167 11.38 2.05 3.60
N LEU A 168 11.16 2.48 2.36
CA LEU A 168 11.48 1.72 1.15
C LEU A 168 12.91 1.97 0.65
N GLY A 169 13.62 2.96 1.22
CA GLY A 169 14.96 3.34 0.78
C GLY A 169 15.00 4.10 -0.55
N VAL A 170 13.87 4.51 -1.12
CA VAL A 170 13.82 5.10 -2.47
C VAL A 170 14.00 6.62 -2.41
N GLY A 171 14.90 7.16 -3.24
CA GLY A 171 15.25 8.59 -3.32
C GLY A 171 14.35 9.45 -4.22
N VAL A 172 13.06 9.14 -4.37
CA VAL A 172 12.16 9.92 -5.24
C VAL A 172 11.90 11.31 -4.64
N PRO A 173 12.00 12.40 -5.42
CA PRO A 173 11.77 13.75 -4.90
C PRO A 173 10.33 13.93 -4.39
N ASN A 174 10.20 14.67 -3.28
CA ASN A 174 8.94 15.00 -2.60
C ASN A 174 8.16 16.11 -3.34
N THR A 175 7.91 15.92 -4.62
CA THR A 175 7.10 16.81 -5.45
C THR A 175 5.61 16.48 -5.27
N LYS A 176 4.71 17.46 -5.45
CA LYS A 176 3.25 17.24 -5.35
C LYS A 176 2.78 16.14 -6.31
N GLU A 177 3.32 16.08 -7.51
CA GLU A 177 3.02 15.06 -8.53
C GLU A 177 3.40 13.64 -8.10
N ASN A 178 4.43 13.50 -7.26
CA ASN A 178 4.91 12.22 -6.76
C ASN A 178 4.20 11.79 -5.47
N CYS A 179 3.26 12.58 -4.94
CA CYS A 179 2.49 12.21 -3.75
C CYS A 179 1.26 11.32 -4.07
N ARG A 180 1.02 11.02 -5.36
CA ARG A 180 0.05 10.01 -5.81
C ARG A 180 0.64 8.60 -5.75
N CYS A 181 -0.21 7.58 -5.81
CA CYS A 181 0.21 6.22 -6.15
C CYS A 181 0.69 6.22 -7.60
N ASP A 182 1.98 6.48 -7.81
CA ASP A 182 2.54 6.54 -9.15
C ASP A 182 2.68 5.12 -9.72
N GLN A 183 2.01 4.90 -10.85
CA GLN A 183 2.06 3.69 -11.68
C GLN A 183 3.50 3.34 -12.11
N ARG A 184 4.41 4.31 -12.10
CA ARG A 184 5.78 4.17 -12.63
C ARG A 184 6.84 3.70 -11.65
N ILE A 185 6.51 3.50 -10.36
CA ILE A 185 7.53 3.25 -9.33
C ILE A 185 8.20 1.86 -9.47
N SER A 186 7.63 0.90 -10.21
CA SER A 186 8.29 -0.40 -10.42
C SER A 186 8.97 -0.59 -11.78
N CYS A 187 8.68 0.21 -12.81
CA CYS A 187 9.03 -0.18 -14.18
C CYS A 187 10.19 0.58 -14.84
N ARG A 188 10.70 1.70 -14.29
CA ARG A 188 11.70 2.52 -15.02
C ARG A 188 12.84 3.13 -14.22
N THR A 189 13.03 2.80 -12.94
CA THR A 189 14.18 3.34 -12.19
C THR A 189 15.26 2.26 -12.04
N PRO A 190 16.31 2.25 -12.89
CA PRO A 190 17.46 1.36 -12.72
C PRO A 190 18.21 1.60 -11.40
N GLU A 191 17.94 2.71 -10.71
CA GLU A 191 18.60 3.10 -9.46
C GLU A 191 18.05 2.40 -8.21
N ALA A 192 16.89 1.73 -8.29
CA ALA A 192 16.37 0.93 -7.17
C ALA A 192 17.19 -0.37 -6.93
N ARG A 193 18.06 -0.76 -7.87
CA ARG A 193 18.88 -1.99 -7.79
C ARG A 193 19.99 -1.97 -6.73
N THR A 194 20.34 -0.80 -6.17
CA THR A 194 21.57 -0.68 -5.35
C THR A 194 21.31 -0.50 -3.85
N ILE A 195 20.06 -0.49 -3.39
CA ILE A 195 19.77 -0.11 -2.00
C ILE A 195 19.51 -1.36 -1.16
N ARG A 196 20.60 -2.06 -0.83
CA ARG A 196 20.60 -3.09 0.23
C ARG A 196 20.30 -2.41 1.57
N PRO A 197 19.55 -3.05 2.49
CA PRO A 197 19.48 -2.59 3.86
C PRO A 197 20.89 -2.61 4.46
N ARG A 198 21.34 -1.48 5.04
CA ARG A 198 22.54 -1.45 5.87
C ARG A 198 22.35 -2.50 6.97
N LYS A 199 23.24 -3.50 7.03
CA LYS A 199 23.38 -4.34 8.21
C LYS A 199 23.67 -3.43 9.39
N ASP A 200 22.86 -3.53 10.44
CA ASP A 200 23.13 -2.89 11.72
C ASP A 200 24.38 -3.54 12.34
N GLU A 201 25.54 -2.93 12.13
CA GLU A 201 26.73 -3.17 12.95
C GLU A 201 26.57 -2.41 14.27
N SER A 202 25.98 -3.07 15.26
CA SER A 202 26.13 -2.68 16.67
C SER A 202 26.26 -3.92 17.56
N GLY A 203 27.19 -4.80 17.20
CA GLY A 203 27.85 -5.69 18.16
C GLY A 203 28.99 -4.94 18.84
N ARG A 204 28.69 -4.18 19.91
CA ARG A 204 29.70 -3.82 20.90
C ARG A 204 29.50 -4.72 22.11
N SER A 205 30.37 -5.72 22.19
CA SER A 205 30.74 -6.46 23.38
C SER A 205 31.17 -5.49 24.48
N CYS A 206 30.40 -5.37 25.55
CA CYS A 206 30.90 -4.90 26.84
C CYS A 206 31.38 -6.12 27.62
N SER A 207 32.69 -6.34 27.57
CA SER A 207 33.44 -7.24 28.45
C SER A 207 34.74 -6.53 28.79
N SER A 208 34.79 -5.92 29.98
CA SER A 208 35.93 -5.73 30.88
C SER A 208 35.45 -4.95 32.09
#